data_AF-A0A2D6INX8-F1
#
_entry.id   AF-A0A2D6INX8-F1
#
_cell.length_a   1.000
_cell.length_b   1.000
_cell.length_c   1.000
_cell.angle_alpha   90.00
_cell.angle_beta   90.00
_cell.angle_gamma   90.00
#
_symmetry.space_group_name_H-M   'P 1'
#
loop_
_entity.id
_entity.type
_entity.pdbx_description
1 polymer ?
#
loop_
_entity_poly.entity_id
_entity_poly.type
_entity_poly.pdbx_seq_one_letter_code
_entity_poly.pdbx_strand_id
1 'polypeptide(L)'
;MSDFLWGAATSAHQVEGNNVHSDWWDWEKSTNGVTRSGVAADHYRHFAEDFALAKELGHNAHRLSLEWSRLEVEPGKWNERAISHYREVLLALREAGLTSFVTLHHFTNPQWFATQGGWLARSAPVRFARYAAMAADRFGDLVDFWVTINEPMVYATQSFWHKRWPPQLGSWSALRTALRHLASGHELAYQELHKQLPEAQVGIAKHVIAYVPSDNATWTGRQAAAWEDSWFNHRFFKQTPDSHDFIGVNYYFHQRPQSVSLIPPRLHTQAWQGAVSDMDWPIWPEGLAHALRGMSRYKKPLYVTENGLADAKDTRRPDFIRDHLRVIERAQADGIDVRGYLHWSLLDNFEWDHGFDPRFGLVEVDYATQKRTPRQSAYVYRAVIEQAGG
;
A
#
# COMPACT_ATOMS: atom_id res chain seq x y z
N MET A 1 17.96 15.95 7.55
CA MET A 1 17.05 14.86 7.95
C MET A 1 16.02 15.28 9.00
N SER A 2 16.06 16.50 9.57
CA SER A 2 15.11 16.96 10.60
C SER A 2 13.64 16.90 10.19
N ASP A 3 13.34 16.90 8.89
CA ASP A 3 11.98 16.92 8.35
C ASP A 3 11.60 15.58 7.68
N PHE A 4 12.40 14.53 7.87
CA PHE A 4 12.13 13.22 7.29
C PHE A 4 11.00 12.51 8.06
N LEU A 5 10.04 11.94 7.33
CA LEU A 5 8.91 11.25 7.93
C LEU A 5 9.26 9.79 8.20
N TRP A 6 9.28 9.41 9.48
CA TRP A 6 9.52 8.08 9.97
C TRP A 6 8.22 7.50 10.51
N GLY A 7 7.80 6.34 10.00
CA GLY A 7 6.53 5.80 10.40
C GLY A 7 6.30 4.36 10.01
N ALA A 8 5.05 3.96 10.12
CA ALA A 8 4.57 2.68 9.68
C ALA A 8 3.24 2.83 8.94
N ALA A 9 2.82 1.76 8.26
CA ALA A 9 1.57 1.72 7.54
C ALA A 9 0.68 0.55 8.00
N THR A 10 -0.62 0.74 7.87
CA THR A 10 -1.68 -0.28 8.03
C THR A 10 -2.74 -0.11 6.93
N SER A 11 -3.63 -1.10 6.81
CA SER A 11 -4.83 -1.04 5.95
C SER A 11 -6.05 -1.44 6.76
N ALA A 12 -7.15 -0.69 6.65
CA ALA A 12 -8.38 -0.84 7.41
C ALA A 12 -8.87 -2.30 7.47
N HIS A 13 -9.07 -2.93 6.31
CA HIS A 13 -9.55 -4.30 6.27
C HIS A 13 -8.59 -5.30 6.94
N GLN A 14 -7.28 -5.04 6.86
CA GLN A 14 -6.26 -5.94 7.40
C GLN A 14 -6.13 -5.85 8.92
N VAL A 15 -6.41 -4.69 9.54
CA VAL A 15 -6.20 -4.48 10.98
C VAL A 15 -7.46 -4.22 11.80
N GLU A 16 -8.52 -3.65 11.22
CA GLU A 16 -9.72 -3.26 11.97
C GLU A 16 -10.64 -4.44 12.30
N GLY A 17 -10.77 -5.39 11.37
CA GLY A 17 -11.67 -6.52 11.47
C GLY A 17 -13.16 -6.18 11.33
N ASN A 18 -14.03 -7.17 11.14
CA ASN A 18 -15.48 -7.03 11.02
C ASN A 18 -15.93 -6.02 9.96
N ASN A 19 -15.25 -6.00 8.81
CA ASN A 19 -15.62 -5.17 7.67
C ASN A 19 -16.76 -5.83 6.87
N VAL A 20 -17.93 -5.97 7.50
CA VAL A 20 -19.01 -6.86 7.05
C VAL A 20 -19.69 -6.46 5.74
N HIS A 21 -19.42 -5.24 5.25
CA HIS A 21 -20.01 -4.64 4.05
C HIS A 21 -19.05 -4.60 2.87
N SER A 22 -17.85 -5.17 3.01
CA SER A 22 -16.86 -5.26 1.94
C SER A 22 -17.08 -6.49 1.07
N ASP A 23 -16.72 -6.37 -0.21
CA ASP A 23 -16.60 -7.49 -1.15
C ASP A 23 -15.60 -8.57 -0.70
N TRP A 24 -14.52 -8.20 -0.01
CA TRP A 24 -13.58 -9.15 0.61
C TRP A 24 -14.26 -9.99 1.68
N TRP A 25 -15.05 -9.37 2.57
CA TRP A 25 -15.77 -10.10 3.60
C TRP A 25 -16.76 -11.13 3.05
N ASP A 26 -17.39 -10.85 1.90
CA ASP A 26 -18.25 -11.83 1.23
C ASP A 26 -17.43 -12.91 0.53
N TRP A 27 -16.31 -12.54 -0.10
CA TRP A 27 -15.41 -13.48 -0.74
C TRP A 27 -14.81 -14.50 0.25
N GLU A 28 -14.41 -14.04 1.44
CA GLU A 28 -13.90 -14.86 2.54
C GLU A 28 -14.89 -15.91 3.05
N LYS A 29 -16.20 -15.68 2.87
CA LYS A 29 -17.24 -16.67 3.22
C LYS A 29 -17.42 -17.74 2.15
N SER A 30 -16.97 -17.46 0.92
CA SER A 30 -17.10 -18.39 -0.20
C SER A 30 -16.13 -19.56 -0.05
N THR A 31 -16.35 -20.65 -0.80
CA THR A 31 -15.40 -21.78 -0.86
C THR A 31 -14.05 -21.40 -1.46
N ASN A 32 -13.93 -20.20 -2.04
CA ASN A 32 -12.70 -19.68 -2.62
C ASN A 32 -11.89 -18.81 -1.64
N GLY A 33 -12.48 -18.41 -0.51
CA GLY A 33 -11.79 -17.68 0.55
C GLY A 33 -10.94 -18.63 1.38
N VAL A 34 -9.66 -18.29 1.58
CA VAL A 34 -8.71 -19.15 2.32
C VAL A 34 -8.96 -19.06 3.83
N THR A 35 -9.04 -17.84 4.35
CA THR A 35 -9.17 -17.53 5.77
C THR A 35 -10.09 -16.32 5.93
N ARG A 36 -10.90 -16.29 6.99
CA ARG A 36 -11.73 -15.12 7.33
C ARG A 36 -10.92 -14.11 8.12
N SER A 37 -11.05 -12.83 7.78
CA SER A 37 -10.42 -11.71 8.48
C SER A 37 -10.95 -11.59 9.93
N GLY A 38 -12.23 -11.87 10.17
CA GLY A 38 -12.80 -11.87 11.52
C GLY A 38 -12.54 -10.54 12.24
N VAL A 39 -12.08 -10.58 13.49
CA VAL A 39 -11.70 -9.37 14.25
C VAL A 39 -10.33 -8.80 13.87
N ALA A 40 -9.54 -9.50 13.05
CA ALA A 40 -8.18 -9.12 12.69
C ALA A 40 -7.31 -8.76 13.92
N ALA A 41 -6.59 -7.64 13.85
CA ALA A 41 -5.87 -7.06 14.98
C ALA A 41 -6.77 -6.17 15.86
N ASP A 42 -8.07 -6.06 15.57
CA ASP A 42 -9.04 -5.24 16.31
C ASP A 42 -8.63 -3.78 16.51
N HIS A 43 -7.88 -3.23 15.54
CA HIS A 43 -7.46 -1.83 15.53
C HIS A 43 -8.65 -0.88 15.62
N TYR A 44 -9.84 -1.31 15.17
CA TYR A 44 -11.09 -0.54 15.28
C TYR A 44 -11.39 -0.11 16.74
N ARG A 45 -10.97 -0.89 17.73
CA ARG A 45 -11.15 -0.56 19.16
C ARG A 45 -9.86 -0.09 19.83
N HIS A 46 -8.71 -0.48 19.29
CA HIS A 46 -7.40 -0.28 19.90
C HIS A 46 -6.54 0.80 19.21
N PHE A 47 -7.09 1.57 18.27
CA PHE A 47 -6.32 2.54 17.48
C PHE A 47 -5.49 3.53 18.32
N ALA A 48 -6.02 4.01 19.45
CA ALA A 48 -5.31 4.95 20.32
C ALA A 48 -4.09 4.29 20.99
N GLU A 49 -4.21 3.02 21.44
CA GLU A 49 -3.10 2.22 21.96
C GLU A 49 -2.04 1.99 20.87
N ASP A 50 -2.49 1.65 19.66
CA ASP A 50 -1.60 1.39 18.53
C ASP A 50 -0.82 2.65 18.10
N PHE A 51 -1.44 3.84 18.12
CA PHE A 51 -0.75 5.11 17.85
C PHE A 51 0.18 5.55 18.98
N ALA A 52 -0.20 5.30 20.24
CA ALA A 52 0.70 5.53 21.38
C ALA A 52 1.96 4.66 21.26
N LEU A 53 1.82 3.38 20.90
CA LEU A 53 2.95 2.49 20.63
C LEU A 53 3.81 2.99 19.47
N ALA A 54 3.22 3.42 18.36
CA ALA A 54 3.97 4.01 17.25
C ALA A 54 4.80 5.23 17.70
N LYS A 55 4.21 6.10 18.54
CA LYS A 55 4.90 7.25 19.10
C LYS A 55 6.04 6.86 20.05
N GLU A 56 5.83 5.88 20.93
CA GLU A 56 6.87 5.34 21.81
C GLU A 56 8.03 4.68 21.04
N LEU A 57 7.76 4.18 19.84
CA LEU A 57 8.75 3.64 18.90
C LEU A 57 9.46 4.73 18.08
N GLY A 58 9.20 6.01 18.37
CA GLY A 58 9.87 7.14 17.71
C GLY A 58 9.24 7.57 16.39
N HIS A 59 8.08 7.02 16.00
CA HIS A 59 7.45 7.43 14.75
C HIS A 59 6.93 8.88 14.84
N ASN A 60 7.00 9.59 13.72
CA ASN A 60 6.42 10.93 13.51
C ASN A 60 5.37 10.96 12.38
N ALA A 61 5.09 9.82 11.75
CA ALA A 61 4.07 9.66 10.71
C ALA A 61 3.39 8.29 10.80
N HIS A 62 2.16 8.21 10.32
CA HIS A 62 1.46 6.93 10.16
C HIS A 62 0.54 6.96 8.94
N ARG A 63 0.58 5.89 8.14
CA ARG A 63 -0.35 5.70 7.02
C ARG A 63 -1.42 4.69 7.38
N LEU A 64 -2.68 5.08 7.21
CA LEU A 64 -3.85 4.21 7.36
C LEU A 64 -4.75 4.33 6.13
N SER A 65 -5.79 3.50 6.05
CA SER A 65 -6.85 3.66 5.06
C SER A 65 -8.20 3.92 5.74
N LEU A 66 -9.06 4.66 5.04
CA LEU A 66 -10.49 4.74 5.37
C LEU A 66 -11.20 3.56 4.68
N GLU A 67 -12.09 2.89 5.40
CA GLU A 67 -12.87 1.81 4.80
C GLU A 67 -14.14 2.34 4.13
N TRP A 68 -14.09 2.46 2.80
CA TRP A 68 -15.24 2.91 2.00
C TRP A 68 -16.50 2.06 2.30
N SER A 69 -16.34 0.75 2.50
CA SER A 69 -17.47 -0.15 2.79
C SER A 69 -18.17 0.15 4.11
N ARG A 70 -17.49 0.76 5.08
CA ARG A 70 -18.11 1.23 6.33
C ARG A 70 -18.76 2.59 6.16
N LEU A 71 -18.09 3.48 5.42
CA LEU A 71 -18.50 4.86 5.23
C LEU A 71 -19.73 4.98 4.32
N GLU A 72 -19.86 4.09 3.34
CA GLU A 72 -20.97 4.08 2.38
C GLU A 72 -21.51 2.66 2.19
N VAL A 73 -22.39 2.24 3.12
CA VAL A 73 -23.01 0.91 3.09
C VAL A 73 -24.03 0.79 1.95
N GLU A 74 -24.68 1.88 1.59
CA GLU A 74 -25.59 1.97 0.45
C GLU A 74 -25.21 3.17 -0.44
N PRO A 75 -25.39 3.07 -1.77
CA PRO A 75 -25.01 4.14 -2.68
C PRO A 75 -25.75 5.44 -2.33
N GLY A 76 -24.99 6.46 -1.93
CA GLY A 76 -25.49 7.79 -1.59
C GLY A 76 -25.80 8.00 -0.12
N LYS A 77 -25.67 6.97 0.72
CA LYS A 77 -25.97 7.06 2.15
C LYS A 77 -24.71 6.90 2.97
N TRP A 78 -24.26 8.01 3.54
CA TRP A 78 -23.08 8.03 4.41
C TRP A 78 -23.42 7.58 5.82
N ASN A 79 -22.59 6.70 6.38
CA ASN A 79 -22.75 6.18 7.72
C ASN A 79 -22.12 7.14 8.73
N GLU A 80 -22.94 8.00 9.33
CA GLU A 80 -22.50 9.01 10.30
C GLU A 80 -21.74 8.41 11.49
N ARG A 81 -22.10 7.21 11.97
CA ARG A 81 -21.37 6.54 13.05
C ARG A 81 -19.96 6.14 12.61
N ALA A 82 -19.81 5.61 11.40
CA ALA A 82 -18.50 5.27 10.85
C ALA A 82 -17.64 6.53 10.61
N ILE A 83 -18.27 7.62 10.15
CA ILE A 83 -17.59 8.91 9.98
C ILE A 83 -17.11 9.45 11.33
N SER A 84 -17.95 9.45 12.36
CA SER A 84 -17.54 9.84 13.72
C SER A 84 -16.37 9.01 14.22
N HIS A 85 -16.43 7.69 14.03
CA HIS A 85 -15.33 6.80 14.40
C HIS A 85 -14.01 7.15 13.67
N TYR A 86 -14.02 7.32 12.35
CA TYR A 86 -12.79 7.69 11.63
C TYR A 86 -12.27 9.09 12.00
N ARG A 87 -13.15 10.02 12.37
CA ARG A 87 -12.71 11.29 12.96
C ARG A 87 -12.01 11.07 14.30
N GLU A 88 -12.53 10.22 15.18
CA GLU A 88 -11.87 9.85 16.44
C GLU A 88 -10.50 9.20 16.20
N VAL A 89 -10.39 8.31 15.22
CA VAL A 89 -9.12 7.68 14.82
C VAL A 89 -8.10 8.74 14.37
N LEU A 90 -8.48 9.63 13.46
CA LEU A 90 -7.60 10.68 12.94
C LEU A 90 -7.23 11.72 14.01
N LEU A 91 -8.17 12.04 14.92
CA LEU A 91 -7.89 12.89 16.07
C LEU A 91 -6.85 12.25 17.00
N ALA A 92 -6.99 10.96 17.33
CA ALA A 92 -6.03 10.26 18.17
C ALA A 92 -4.63 10.18 17.52
N LEU A 93 -4.57 9.98 16.20
CA LEU A 93 -3.32 10.00 15.44
C LEU A 93 -2.65 11.38 15.54
N ARG A 94 -3.42 12.46 15.37
CA ARG A 94 -2.93 13.84 15.51
C ARG A 94 -2.50 14.15 16.94
N GLU A 95 -3.24 13.70 17.94
CA GLU A 95 -2.91 13.87 19.38
C GLU A 95 -1.63 13.11 19.76
N ALA A 96 -1.34 11.98 19.12
CA ALA A 96 -0.06 11.29 19.23
C ALA A 96 1.10 12.04 18.53
N GLY A 97 0.81 13.14 17.83
CA GLY A 97 1.78 13.96 17.11
C GLY A 97 2.33 13.26 15.86
N LEU A 98 1.48 12.48 15.17
CA LEU A 98 1.83 11.78 13.95
C LEU A 98 1.28 12.54 12.73
N THR A 99 2.10 12.71 11.70
CA THR A 99 1.67 13.15 10.37
C THR A 99 0.83 12.05 9.70
N SER A 100 -0.32 12.41 9.18
CA SER A 100 -1.29 11.48 8.62
C SER A 100 -1.11 11.26 7.12
N PHE A 101 -1.01 10.00 6.70
CA PHE A 101 -1.22 9.58 5.32
C PHE A 101 -2.52 8.77 5.25
N VAL A 102 -3.55 9.32 4.61
CA VAL A 102 -4.86 8.67 4.52
C VAL A 102 -5.09 8.10 3.14
N THR A 103 -5.25 6.78 3.09
CA THR A 103 -5.53 6.04 1.87
C THR A 103 -7.03 5.88 1.65
N LEU A 104 -7.56 6.32 0.51
CA LEU A 104 -8.99 6.24 0.20
C LEU A 104 -9.40 4.85 -0.29
N HIS A 105 -8.61 4.24 -1.18
CA HIS A 105 -8.86 2.90 -1.71
C HIS A 105 -7.67 1.97 -1.44
N HIS A 106 -7.90 0.98 -0.58
CA HIS A 106 -6.93 -0.08 -0.27
C HIS A 106 -7.56 -1.45 -0.51
N PHE A 107 -7.76 -1.75 -1.80
CA PHE A 107 -8.27 -3.00 -2.40
C PHE A 107 -9.74 -3.38 -2.13
N THR A 108 -10.27 -3.07 -0.96
CA THR A 108 -11.66 -3.35 -0.61
C THR A 108 -12.63 -2.44 -1.34
N ASN A 109 -13.82 -2.95 -1.63
CA ASN A 109 -14.91 -2.17 -2.19
C ASN A 109 -16.21 -2.44 -1.42
N PRO A 110 -17.10 -1.43 -1.29
CA PRO A 110 -18.44 -1.68 -0.79
C PRO A 110 -19.17 -2.75 -1.61
N GLN A 111 -19.92 -3.63 -0.96
CA GLN A 111 -20.72 -4.67 -1.63
C GLN A 111 -21.65 -4.10 -2.71
N TRP A 112 -22.30 -2.97 -2.46
CA TRP A 112 -23.16 -2.33 -3.46
C TRP A 112 -22.37 -1.88 -4.70
N PHE A 113 -21.13 -1.42 -4.52
CA PHE A 113 -20.27 -1.00 -5.62
C PHE A 113 -19.85 -2.21 -6.45
N ALA A 114 -19.41 -3.28 -5.78
CA ALA A 114 -19.02 -4.53 -6.42
C ALA A 114 -20.18 -5.16 -7.20
N THR A 115 -21.37 -5.27 -6.60
CA THR A 115 -22.59 -5.82 -7.24
C THR A 115 -23.07 -4.99 -8.43
N GLN A 116 -22.78 -3.70 -8.47
CA GLN A 116 -23.08 -2.82 -9.60
C GLN A 116 -21.95 -2.76 -10.65
N GLY A 117 -21.09 -3.78 -10.69
CA GLY A 117 -20.03 -3.93 -11.67
C GLY A 117 -18.65 -3.43 -11.23
N GLY A 118 -18.53 -2.91 -10.01
CA GLY A 118 -17.27 -2.45 -9.42
C GLY A 118 -16.48 -1.55 -10.36
N TRP A 119 -15.16 -1.75 -10.41
CA TRP A 119 -14.27 -1.01 -11.30
C TRP A 119 -14.46 -1.29 -12.81
N LEU A 120 -15.35 -2.20 -13.20
CA LEU A 120 -15.75 -2.37 -14.61
C LEU A 120 -16.90 -1.44 -15.01
N ALA A 121 -17.65 -0.91 -14.05
CA ALA A 121 -18.76 0.00 -14.30
C ALA A 121 -18.25 1.34 -14.84
N ARG A 122 -18.92 1.89 -15.87
CA ARG A 122 -18.59 3.23 -16.40
C ARG A 122 -18.75 4.35 -15.37
N SER A 123 -19.61 4.14 -14.38
CA SER A 123 -19.86 5.08 -13.28
C SER A 123 -18.84 4.98 -12.13
N ALA A 124 -17.94 3.98 -12.14
CA ALA A 124 -16.98 3.77 -11.07
C ALA A 124 -16.09 4.98 -10.76
N PRO A 125 -15.47 5.66 -11.75
CA PRO A 125 -14.65 6.83 -11.49
C PRO A 125 -15.40 7.94 -10.74
N VAL A 126 -16.62 8.26 -11.17
CA VAL A 126 -17.44 9.34 -10.57
C VAL A 126 -17.92 8.97 -9.17
N ARG A 127 -18.23 7.68 -8.92
CA ARG A 127 -18.62 7.20 -7.58
C ARG A 127 -17.46 7.31 -6.60
N PHE A 128 -16.26 6.94 -7.04
CA PHE A 128 -15.05 7.07 -6.25
C PHE A 128 -14.69 8.54 -6.00
N ALA A 129 -14.82 9.42 -7.00
CA ALA A 129 -14.61 10.85 -6.84
C ALA A 129 -15.58 11.49 -5.83
N ARG A 130 -16.86 11.09 -5.83
CA ARG A 130 -17.83 11.52 -4.81
C ARG A 130 -17.46 11.03 -3.41
N TYR A 131 -16.91 9.82 -3.28
CA TYR A 131 -16.38 9.33 -2.01
C TYR A 131 -15.16 10.17 -1.56
N ALA A 132 -14.24 10.50 -2.47
CA ALA A 132 -13.12 11.40 -2.18
C ALA A 132 -13.60 12.80 -1.77
N ALA A 133 -14.63 13.34 -2.43
CA ALA A 133 -15.23 14.62 -2.08
C ALA A 133 -15.85 14.61 -0.66
N MET A 134 -16.53 13.52 -0.29
CA MET A 134 -17.04 13.33 1.08
C MET A 134 -15.89 13.22 2.08
N ALA A 135 -14.83 12.47 1.74
CA ALA A 135 -13.68 12.35 2.62
C ALA A 135 -12.98 13.70 2.85
N ALA A 136 -12.85 14.53 1.81
CA ALA A 136 -12.32 15.88 1.91
C ALA A 136 -13.16 16.75 2.86
N ASP A 137 -14.48 16.77 2.68
CA ASP A 137 -15.42 17.53 3.51
C ASP A 137 -15.39 17.08 4.99
N ARG A 138 -15.36 15.76 5.21
CA ARG A 138 -15.55 15.18 6.55
C ARG A 138 -14.27 14.93 7.32
N PHE A 139 -13.10 14.93 6.69
CA PHE A 139 -11.82 14.63 7.33
C PHE A 139 -10.69 15.58 6.93
N GLY A 140 -10.88 16.49 5.96
CA GLY A 140 -9.83 17.35 5.41
C GLY A 140 -9.09 18.23 6.42
N ASP A 141 -9.73 18.54 7.56
CA ASP A 141 -9.12 19.28 8.67
C ASP A 141 -8.13 18.46 9.51
N LEU A 142 -8.05 17.15 9.27
CA LEU A 142 -7.25 16.18 10.03
C LEU A 142 -6.23 15.41 9.16
N VAL A 143 -6.20 15.65 7.85
CA VAL A 143 -5.40 14.87 6.91
C VAL A 143 -4.31 15.72 6.25
N ASP A 144 -3.06 15.26 6.37
CA ASP A 144 -1.88 15.92 5.80
C ASP A 144 -1.60 15.45 4.37
N PHE A 145 -1.65 14.12 4.15
CA PHE A 145 -1.41 13.49 2.86
C PHE A 145 -2.56 12.57 2.46
N TRP A 146 -3.05 12.76 1.23
CA TRP A 146 -4.06 11.91 0.62
C TRP A 146 -3.43 10.93 -0.37
N VAL A 147 -3.62 9.64 -0.11
CA VAL A 147 -3.29 8.56 -1.03
C VAL A 147 -4.59 8.08 -1.65
N THR A 148 -4.87 8.41 -2.91
CA THR A 148 -6.18 8.04 -3.48
C THR A 148 -6.31 6.52 -3.64
N ILE A 149 -5.31 5.87 -4.22
CA ILE A 149 -5.35 4.43 -4.53
C ILE A 149 -4.03 3.79 -4.12
N ASN A 150 -4.12 2.70 -3.35
CA ASN A 150 -3.01 1.80 -3.10
C ASN A 150 -2.88 0.78 -4.24
N GLU A 151 -1.68 0.67 -4.78
CA GLU A 151 -1.22 -0.33 -5.74
C GLU A 151 -2.23 -0.68 -6.86
N PRO A 152 -2.61 0.29 -7.71
CA PRO A 152 -3.67 0.09 -8.71
C PRO A 152 -3.38 -1.08 -9.67
N MET A 153 -2.10 -1.32 -9.98
CA MET A 153 -1.69 -2.44 -10.83
C MET A 153 -1.83 -3.78 -10.13
N VAL A 154 -1.51 -3.88 -8.84
CA VAL A 154 -1.63 -5.12 -8.05
C VAL A 154 -3.09 -5.49 -7.90
N TYR A 155 -3.92 -4.54 -7.43
CA TYR A 155 -5.36 -4.76 -7.33
C TYR A 155 -5.96 -5.25 -8.66
N ALA A 156 -5.63 -4.57 -9.76
CA ALA A 156 -6.23 -4.88 -11.04
C ALA A 156 -5.76 -6.24 -11.60
N THR A 157 -4.47 -6.59 -11.49
CA THR A 157 -3.96 -7.87 -12.00
C THR A 157 -4.46 -9.04 -11.15
N GLN A 158 -4.47 -8.91 -9.82
CA GLN A 158 -4.94 -9.97 -8.92
C GLN A 158 -6.45 -10.23 -9.11
N SER A 159 -7.24 -9.17 -9.28
CA SER A 159 -8.71 -9.25 -9.34
C SER A 159 -9.27 -9.57 -10.72
N PHE A 160 -8.64 -9.09 -11.81
CA PHE A 160 -9.20 -9.19 -13.17
C PHE A 160 -8.38 -10.06 -14.14
N TRP A 161 -7.19 -10.49 -13.76
CA TRP A 161 -6.35 -11.37 -14.59
C TRP A 161 -6.04 -12.70 -13.90
N HIS A 162 -5.46 -12.66 -12.71
CA HIS A 162 -5.03 -13.86 -11.98
C HIS A 162 -6.14 -14.58 -11.23
N LYS A 163 -7.34 -13.99 -11.12
CA LYS A 163 -8.49 -14.54 -10.40
C LYS A 163 -8.22 -14.86 -8.92
N ARG A 164 -7.26 -14.16 -8.30
CA ARG A 164 -6.90 -14.41 -6.89
C ARG A 164 -7.84 -13.67 -5.95
N TRP A 165 -8.05 -12.38 -6.22
CA TRP A 165 -8.84 -11.48 -5.36
C TRP A 165 -10.23 -11.19 -5.96
N PRO A 166 -11.22 -10.81 -5.15
CA PRO A 166 -12.53 -10.41 -5.66
C PRO A 166 -12.43 -9.29 -6.70
N PRO A 167 -13.19 -9.34 -7.81
CA PRO A 167 -14.26 -10.29 -8.13
C PRO A 167 -13.80 -11.58 -8.87
N GLN A 168 -12.51 -11.91 -8.84
CA GLN A 168 -11.93 -13.13 -9.41
C GLN A 168 -12.20 -13.34 -10.91
N LEU A 169 -12.15 -12.25 -11.67
CA LEU A 169 -12.28 -12.30 -13.13
C LEU A 169 -10.92 -12.63 -13.76
N GLY A 170 -10.91 -13.28 -14.92
CA GLY A 170 -9.69 -13.58 -15.68
C GLY A 170 -9.86 -13.21 -17.12
N SER A 171 -9.88 -11.91 -17.37
CA SER A 171 -10.12 -11.31 -18.68
C SER A 171 -9.21 -10.11 -18.89
N TRP A 172 -8.43 -10.16 -19.98
CA TRP A 172 -7.57 -9.04 -20.38
C TRP A 172 -8.36 -7.76 -20.67
N SER A 173 -9.57 -7.88 -21.23
CA SER A 173 -10.44 -6.71 -21.47
C SER A 173 -10.99 -6.13 -20.18
N ALA A 174 -11.28 -6.97 -19.18
CA ALA A 174 -11.67 -6.54 -17.84
C ALA A 174 -10.52 -5.81 -17.14
N LEU A 175 -9.31 -6.39 -17.14
CA LEU A 175 -8.09 -5.76 -16.60
C LEU A 175 -7.87 -4.37 -17.19
N ARG A 176 -7.89 -4.26 -18.53
CA ARG A 176 -7.71 -2.97 -19.22
C ARG A 176 -8.81 -1.96 -18.91
N THR A 177 -10.02 -2.42 -18.64
CA THR A 177 -11.15 -1.54 -18.28
C THR A 177 -11.01 -1.04 -16.85
N ALA A 178 -10.75 -1.95 -15.90
CA ALA A 178 -10.49 -1.60 -14.51
C ALA A 178 -9.32 -0.61 -14.39
N LEU A 179 -8.18 -0.86 -15.04
CA LEU A 179 -7.03 0.05 -15.02
C LEU A 179 -7.35 1.46 -15.55
N ARG A 180 -8.18 1.57 -16.60
CA ARG A 180 -8.61 2.88 -17.10
C ARG A 180 -9.53 3.58 -16.11
N HIS A 181 -10.48 2.86 -15.51
CA HIS A 181 -11.39 3.46 -14.53
C HIS A 181 -10.70 3.80 -13.21
N LEU A 182 -9.71 3.03 -12.77
CA LEU A 182 -8.85 3.38 -11.63
C LEU A 182 -8.06 4.67 -11.90
N ALA A 183 -7.46 4.79 -13.09
CA ALA A 183 -6.76 6.01 -13.50
C ALA A 183 -7.71 7.23 -13.51
N SER A 184 -8.85 7.14 -14.20
CA SER A 184 -9.84 8.21 -14.22
C SER A 184 -10.45 8.49 -12.85
N GLY A 185 -10.59 7.47 -12.00
CA GLY A 185 -11.07 7.62 -10.63
C GLY A 185 -10.07 8.41 -9.78
N HIS A 186 -8.78 8.11 -9.90
CA HIS A 186 -7.72 8.88 -9.27
C HIS A 186 -7.70 10.34 -9.74
N GLU A 187 -7.78 10.60 -11.06
CA GLU A 187 -7.79 11.98 -11.59
C GLU A 187 -8.99 12.78 -11.08
N LEU A 188 -10.19 12.19 -11.07
CA LEU A 188 -11.39 12.86 -10.55
C LEU A 188 -11.34 13.05 -9.03
N ALA A 189 -10.79 12.08 -8.28
CA ALA A 189 -10.58 12.22 -6.85
C ALA A 189 -9.56 13.34 -6.53
N TYR A 190 -8.46 13.43 -7.28
CA TYR A 190 -7.48 14.51 -7.18
C TYR A 190 -8.16 15.88 -7.38
N GLN A 191 -8.99 16.01 -8.42
CA GLN A 191 -9.73 17.25 -8.68
C GLN A 191 -10.69 17.62 -7.55
N GLU A 192 -11.47 16.67 -7.03
CA GLU A 192 -12.41 16.95 -5.93
C GLU A 192 -11.69 17.27 -4.61
N LEU A 193 -10.54 16.66 -4.34
CA LEU A 193 -9.68 16.99 -3.19
C LEU A 193 -9.17 18.43 -3.29
N HIS A 194 -8.52 18.82 -4.38
CA HIS A 194 -7.98 20.19 -4.52
C HIS A 194 -9.04 21.27 -4.63
N LYS A 195 -10.23 20.94 -5.14
CA LYS A 195 -11.37 21.87 -5.16
C LYS A 195 -11.79 22.30 -3.76
N GLN A 196 -11.69 21.42 -2.77
CA GLN A 196 -12.06 21.69 -1.38
C GLN A 196 -10.85 22.07 -0.52
N LEU A 197 -9.68 21.50 -0.83
CA LEU A 197 -8.44 21.62 -0.08
C LEU A 197 -7.29 21.98 -1.05
N PRO A 198 -7.14 23.25 -1.47
CA PRO A 198 -6.18 23.64 -2.50
C PRO A 198 -4.72 23.24 -2.20
N GLU A 199 -4.34 23.26 -0.91
CA GLU A 199 -2.99 22.95 -0.43
C GLU A 199 -2.78 21.47 -0.06
N ALA A 200 -3.79 20.61 -0.24
CA ALA A 200 -3.68 19.19 0.07
C ALA A 200 -2.52 18.55 -0.70
N GLN A 201 -1.81 17.61 -0.07
CA GLN A 201 -0.84 16.77 -0.77
C GLN A 201 -1.56 15.52 -1.27
N VAL A 202 -1.68 15.34 -2.59
CA VAL A 202 -2.41 14.21 -3.17
C VAL A 202 -1.50 13.36 -4.07
N GLY A 203 -1.56 12.04 -3.89
CA GLY A 203 -0.79 11.09 -4.68
C GLY A 203 -1.37 9.68 -4.64
N ILE A 204 -0.58 8.72 -5.10
CA ILE A 204 -0.87 7.28 -5.01
C ILE A 204 0.25 6.56 -4.28
N ALA A 205 -0.03 5.37 -3.75
CA ALA A 205 0.98 4.43 -3.28
C ALA A 205 1.16 3.36 -4.35
N LYS A 206 2.33 3.30 -4.99
CA LYS A 206 2.59 2.41 -6.12
C LYS A 206 3.54 1.30 -5.73
N HIS A 207 3.10 0.04 -5.87
CA HIS A 207 4.02 -1.11 -5.90
C HIS A 207 4.99 -0.95 -7.05
N VAL A 208 6.28 -0.84 -6.78
CA VAL A 208 7.33 -0.75 -7.80
C VAL A 208 8.16 -2.02 -7.73
N ILE A 209 8.18 -2.77 -8.83
CA ILE A 209 9.04 -3.94 -8.98
C ILE A 209 10.35 -3.50 -9.62
N ALA A 210 11.49 -3.83 -9.01
CA ALA A 210 12.78 -3.59 -9.65
C ALA A 210 13.01 -4.62 -10.77
N TYR A 211 12.67 -4.26 -12.00
CA TYR A 211 12.96 -5.06 -13.20
C TYR A 211 14.39 -4.81 -13.66
N VAL A 212 15.33 -5.61 -13.14
CA VAL A 212 16.76 -5.48 -13.46
C VAL A 212 17.19 -6.73 -14.22
N PRO A 213 17.52 -6.64 -15.53
CA PRO A 213 17.96 -7.80 -16.30
C PRO A 213 19.06 -8.59 -15.58
N SER A 214 19.06 -9.92 -15.72
CA SER A 214 20.16 -10.74 -15.20
C SER A 214 21.47 -10.38 -15.90
N ASP A 215 22.61 -10.67 -15.26
CA ASP A 215 23.93 -10.31 -15.80
C ASP A 215 24.21 -11.01 -17.14
N ASN A 216 23.64 -12.21 -17.32
CA ASN A 216 23.69 -13.01 -18.53
C ASN A 216 22.42 -12.90 -19.40
N ALA A 217 21.61 -11.86 -19.22
CA ALA A 217 20.35 -11.71 -19.95
C ALA A 217 20.59 -11.67 -21.47
N THR A 218 19.70 -12.32 -22.22
CA THR A 218 19.65 -12.19 -23.68
C THR A 218 19.11 -10.81 -24.06
N TRP A 219 19.20 -10.45 -25.35
CA TRP A 219 18.52 -9.26 -25.86
C TRP A 219 17.00 -9.31 -25.58
N THR A 220 16.36 -10.47 -25.75
CA THR A 220 14.92 -10.64 -25.44
C THR A 220 14.61 -10.47 -23.95
N GLY A 221 15.47 -10.94 -23.05
CA GLY A 221 15.34 -10.70 -21.61
C GLY A 221 15.43 -9.22 -21.23
N ARG A 222 16.39 -8.49 -21.83
CA ARG A 222 16.51 -7.02 -21.62
C ARG A 222 15.28 -6.26 -22.11
N GLN A 223 14.77 -6.61 -23.30
CA GLN A 223 13.55 -5.99 -23.83
C GLN A 223 12.33 -6.30 -22.96
N ALA A 224 12.22 -7.52 -22.45
CA ALA A 224 11.14 -7.90 -21.54
C ALA A 224 11.20 -7.09 -20.23
N ALA A 225 12.38 -6.93 -19.62
CA ALA A 225 12.52 -6.09 -18.43
C ALA A 225 12.05 -4.65 -18.65
N ALA A 226 12.46 -4.03 -19.77
CA ALA A 226 12.04 -2.67 -20.10
C ALA A 226 10.53 -2.57 -20.38
N TRP A 227 9.95 -3.59 -21.00
CA TRP A 227 8.51 -3.66 -21.26
C TRP A 227 7.72 -3.81 -19.97
N GLU A 228 8.10 -4.75 -19.10
CA GLU A 228 7.48 -4.98 -17.79
C GLU A 228 7.59 -3.73 -16.90
N ASP A 229 8.76 -3.08 -16.84
CA ASP A 229 8.93 -1.82 -16.12
C ASP A 229 7.99 -0.73 -16.66
N SER A 230 7.94 -0.56 -17.98
CA SER A 230 7.06 0.43 -18.60
C SER A 230 5.57 0.13 -18.37
N TRP A 231 5.17 -1.15 -18.42
CA TRP A 231 3.78 -1.58 -18.28
C TRP A 231 3.32 -1.61 -16.83
N PHE A 232 4.11 -2.17 -15.92
CA PHE A 232 3.76 -2.35 -14.53
C PHE A 232 4.07 -1.11 -13.69
N ASN A 233 5.27 -0.54 -13.79
CA ASN A 233 5.68 0.58 -12.93
C ASN A 233 5.18 1.93 -13.48
N HIS A 234 5.34 2.16 -14.78
CA HIS A 234 5.18 3.51 -15.34
C HIS A 234 3.84 3.79 -16.03
N ARG A 235 3.07 2.76 -16.37
CA ARG A 235 1.82 2.93 -17.14
C ARG A 235 0.83 3.86 -16.44
N PHE A 236 0.61 3.67 -15.14
CA PHE A 236 -0.39 4.45 -14.40
C PHE A 236 -0.06 5.94 -14.44
N PHE A 237 1.17 6.33 -14.09
CA PHE A 237 1.63 7.72 -14.17
C PHE A 237 1.58 8.30 -15.58
N LYS A 238 1.83 7.50 -16.63
CA LYS A 238 1.66 7.95 -18.03
C LYS A 238 0.20 8.26 -18.38
N GLN A 239 -0.75 7.64 -17.69
CA GLN A 239 -2.18 7.87 -17.89
C GLN A 239 -2.72 9.03 -17.03
N THR A 240 -2.00 9.42 -15.98
CA THR A 240 -2.43 10.41 -14.98
C THR A 240 -1.32 11.44 -14.68
N PRO A 241 -0.68 12.05 -15.70
CA PRO A 241 0.57 12.80 -15.53
C PRO A 241 0.42 14.05 -14.64
N ASP A 242 -0.78 14.64 -14.60
CA ASP A 242 -1.04 15.95 -13.97
C ASP A 242 -1.79 15.84 -12.63
N SER A 243 -1.86 14.64 -12.04
CA SER A 243 -2.66 14.38 -10.82
C SER A 243 -1.83 13.86 -9.64
N HIS A 244 -0.58 14.33 -9.51
CA HIS A 244 0.35 13.89 -8.46
C HIS A 244 1.13 15.07 -7.88
N ASP A 245 0.98 15.31 -6.57
CA ASP A 245 1.83 16.23 -5.82
C ASP A 245 3.03 15.51 -5.22
N PHE A 246 2.85 14.23 -4.89
CA PHE A 246 3.89 13.31 -4.46
C PHE A 246 3.69 11.91 -5.06
N ILE A 247 4.70 11.05 -4.91
CA ILE A 247 4.61 9.63 -5.27
C ILE A 247 4.95 8.77 -4.05
N GLY A 248 4.00 7.95 -3.64
CA GLY A 248 4.22 6.85 -2.70
C GLY A 248 4.83 5.64 -3.41
N VAL A 249 5.90 5.09 -2.84
CA VAL A 249 6.60 3.91 -3.36
C VAL A 249 6.42 2.76 -2.37
N ASN A 250 5.81 1.68 -2.85
CA ASN A 250 5.76 0.40 -2.14
C ASN A 250 6.78 -0.56 -2.76
N TYR A 251 7.72 -1.09 -1.98
CA TYR A 251 8.76 -1.99 -2.48
C TYR A 251 8.97 -3.19 -1.55
N TYR A 252 9.02 -4.38 -2.15
CA TYR A 252 9.20 -5.65 -1.43
C TYR A 252 10.24 -6.56 -2.09
N PHE A 253 10.18 -6.70 -3.42
CA PHE A 253 11.05 -7.61 -4.15
C PHE A 253 11.31 -7.11 -5.57
N HIS A 254 12.13 -7.88 -6.28
CA HIS A 254 12.59 -7.58 -7.62
C HIS A 254 12.31 -8.73 -8.58
N GLN A 255 12.46 -8.47 -9.87
CA GLN A 255 12.50 -9.51 -10.88
C GLN A 255 13.75 -9.33 -11.74
N ARG A 256 14.43 -10.44 -12.03
CA ARG A 256 15.60 -10.44 -12.94
C ARG A 256 15.32 -11.18 -14.25
N PRO A 257 14.63 -10.55 -15.23
CA PRO A 257 14.45 -11.12 -16.56
C PRO A 257 15.77 -11.57 -17.21
N GLN A 258 15.80 -12.83 -17.65
CA GLN A 258 16.96 -13.44 -18.32
C GLN A 258 16.69 -13.67 -19.81
N SER A 259 15.53 -14.24 -20.16
CA SER A 259 15.16 -14.51 -21.55
C SER A 259 13.63 -14.66 -21.68
N VAL A 260 13.14 -14.68 -22.92
CA VAL A 260 11.74 -14.99 -23.23
C VAL A 260 11.71 -16.15 -24.22
N SER A 261 11.00 -17.23 -23.87
CA SER A 261 10.65 -18.27 -24.84
C SER A 261 9.49 -17.76 -25.70
N LEU A 262 9.55 -17.98 -27.02
CA LEU A 262 8.47 -17.53 -27.92
C LEU A 262 7.28 -18.50 -27.95
N ILE A 263 7.51 -19.81 -27.73
CA ILE A 263 6.50 -20.86 -27.83
C ILE A 263 6.68 -21.89 -26.69
N PRO A 264 5.76 -21.94 -25.70
CA PRO A 264 4.80 -20.88 -25.38
C PRO A 264 5.51 -19.61 -24.89
N PRO A 265 4.88 -18.42 -25.03
CA PRO A 265 5.41 -17.19 -24.45
C PRO A 265 5.63 -17.33 -22.94
N ARG A 266 6.89 -17.28 -22.49
CA ARG A 266 7.23 -17.33 -21.06
C ARG A 266 8.42 -16.45 -20.78
N LEU A 267 8.26 -15.58 -19.79
CA LEU A 267 9.38 -14.85 -19.22
C LEU A 267 10.16 -15.79 -18.28
N HIS A 268 11.44 -15.96 -18.56
CA HIS A 268 12.38 -16.64 -17.67
C HIS A 268 13.12 -15.60 -16.85
N THR A 269 13.07 -15.75 -15.52
CA THR A 269 13.81 -14.93 -14.57
C THR A 269 14.95 -15.73 -13.95
N GLN A 270 16.03 -15.04 -13.61
CA GLN A 270 17.13 -15.65 -12.85
C GLN A 270 16.63 -16.00 -11.44
N ALA A 271 16.88 -17.24 -11.01
CA ALA A 271 16.55 -17.69 -9.67
C ALA A 271 17.38 -16.92 -8.62
N TRP A 272 16.70 -16.47 -7.56
CA TRP A 272 17.35 -15.83 -6.43
C TRP A 272 18.12 -16.86 -5.59
N GLN A 273 19.31 -16.49 -5.11
CA GLN A 273 20.18 -17.36 -4.30
C GLN A 273 20.45 -16.78 -2.89
N GLY A 274 19.89 -15.61 -2.58
CA GLY A 274 20.07 -14.95 -1.28
C GLY A 274 18.94 -15.23 -0.30
N ALA A 275 18.85 -14.41 0.75
CA ALA A 275 17.81 -14.53 1.77
C ALA A 275 16.41 -14.24 1.19
N VAL A 276 15.41 -14.93 1.72
CA VAL A 276 13.99 -14.75 1.38
C VAL A 276 13.17 -14.49 2.64
N SER A 277 11.98 -13.90 2.47
CA SER A 277 10.95 -13.77 3.51
C SER A 277 10.30 -15.12 3.83
N ASP A 278 9.45 -15.16 4.85
CA ASP A 278 8.59 -16.31 5.15
C ASP A 278 7.51 -16.56 4.05
N MET A 279 7.43 -15.68 3.05
CA MET A 279 6.60 -15.81 1.84
C MET A 279 7.43 -16.13 0.58
N ASP A 280 8.68 -16.56 0.75
CA ASP A 280 9.63 -16.85 -0.34
C ASP A 280 9.96 -15.62 -1.23
N TRP A 281 9.76 -14.40 -0.72
CA TRP A 281 10.09 -13.19 -1.48
C TRP A 281 11.58 -12.85 -1.34
N PRO A 282 12.31 -12.64 -2.45
CA PRO A 282 13.71 -12.25 -2.42
C PRO A 282 13.95 -10.95 -1.66
N ILE A 283 14.86 -10.98 -0.69
CA ILE A 283 15.32 -9.78 0.02
C ILE A 283 16.47 -9.14 -0.76
N TRP A 284 16.19 -8.02 -1.43
CA TRP A 284 17.20 -7.30 -2.20
C TRP A 284 17.11 -5.79 -2.00
N PRO A 285 17.90 -5.21 -1.08
CA PRO A 285 17.87 -3.77 -0.79
C PRO A 285 18.15 -2.89 -2.01
N GLU A 286 19.07 -3.29 -2.89
CA GLU A 286 19.42 -2.48 -4.07
C GLU A 286 18.25 -2.29 -5.04
N GLY A 287 17.28 -3.21 -5.06
CA GLY A 287 16.08 -3.02 -5.87
C GLY A 287 15.25 -1.80 -5.44
N LEU A 288 15.31 -1.40 -4.16
CA LEU A 288 14.69 -0.15 -3.71
C LEU A 288 15.36 1.07 -4.35
N ALA A 289 16.70 1.08 -4.49
CA ALA A 289 17.38 2.16 -5.22
C ALA A 289 16.94 2.21 -6.69
N HIS A 290 16.74 1.06 -7.33
CA HIS A 290 16.19 1.01 -8.70
C HIS A 290 14.76 1.56 -8.75
N ALA A 291 13.91 1.21 -7.80
CA ALA A 291 12.55 1.73 -7.70
C ALA A 291 12.53 3.26 -7.52
N LEU A 292 13.31 3.78 -6.57
CA LEU A 292 13.41 5.22 -6.28
C LEU A 292 13.96 6.01 -7.47
N ARG A 293 15.04 5.52 -8.11
CA ARG A 293 15.58 6.13 -9.34
C ARG A 293 14.60 6.04 -10.51
N GLY A 294 13.82 4.96 -10.56
CA GLY A 294 12.72 4.80 -11.51
C GLY A 294 11.70 5.91 -11.36
N MET A 295 11.22 6.16 -10.14
CA MET A 295 10.16 7.14 -9.87
C MET A 295 10.67 8.58 -9.85
N SER A 296 11.94 8.84 -9.56
CA SER A 296 12.50 10.21 -9.52
C SER A 296 12.39 10.97 -10.84
N ARG A 297 12.26 10.26 -11.97
CA ARG A 297 12.05 10.85 -13.30
C ARG A 297 10.79 11.72 -13.40
N TYR A 298 9.81 11.51 -12.53
CA TYR A 298 8.57 12.29 -12.48
C TYR A 298 8.73 13.63 -11.76
N LYS A 299 9.90 13.88 -11.13
CA LYS A 299 10.22 15.15 -10.45
C LYS A 299 9.19 15.54 -9.39
N LYS A 300 8.72 14.55 -8.65
CA LYS A 300 7.84 14.70 -7.49
C LYS A 300 8.55 14.20 -6.23
N PRO A 301 8.27 14.76 -5.05
CA PRO A 301 8.71 14.19 -3.79
C PRO A 301 8.30 12.72 -3.67
N LEU A 302 9.23 11.88 -3.22
CA LEU A 302 9.01 10.46 -3.01
C LEU A 302 8.86 10.14 -1.52
N TYR A 303 7.89 9.30 -1.20
CA TYR A 303 7.75 8.71 0.14
C TYR A 303 7.71 7.20 -0.03
N VAL A 304 8.55 6.46 0.70
CA VAL A 304 8.42 5.01 0.76
C VAL A 304 7.21 4.72 1.64
N THR A 305 6.06 4.45 1.04
CA THR A 305 4.78 4.29 1.74
C THR A 305 4.54 2.88 2.24
N GLU A 306 5.26 1.90 1.68
CA GLU A 306 5.38 0.55 2.22
C GLU A 306 6.76 -0.04 1.88
N ASN A 307 7.45 -0.55 2.88
CA ASN A 307 8.58 -1.46 2.70
C ASN A 307 8.68 -2.35 3.93
N GLY A 308 8.71 -3.65 3.73
CA GLY A 308 8.43 -4.60 4.80
C GLY A 308 8.87 -6.02 4.51
N LEU A 309 8.82 -6.85 5.56
CA LEU A 309 9.21 -8.25 5.47
C LEU A 309 8.31 -9.14 6.33
N ALA A 310 7.71 -10.17 5.71
CA ALA A 310 7.14 -11.30 6.42
C ALA A 310 8.27 -12.10 7.10
N ASP A 311 8.35 -12.03 8.42
CA ASP A 311 9.38 -12.66 9.24
C ASP A 311 8.85 -12.86 10.68
N ALA A 312 8.11 -13.95 10.88
CA ALA A 312 7.40 -14.21 12.13
C ALA A 312 8.34 -14.34 13.34
N LYS A 313 9.58 -14.78 13.11
CA LYS A 313 10.60 -14.93 14.16
C LYS A 313 11.45 -13.68 14.36
N ASP A 314 11.25 -12.65 13.54
CA ASP A 314 11.99 -11.37 13.61
C ASP A 314 13.52 -11.52 13.51
N THR A 315 13.99 -12.57 12.84
CA THR A 315 15.42 -12.89 12.75
C THR A 315 16.13 -12.17 11.61
N ARG A 316 15.37 -11.63 10.65
CA ARG A 316 15.86 -10.97 9.43
C ARG A 316 15.37 -9.53 9.32
N ARG A 317 14.18 -9.21 9.84
CA ARG A 317 13.58 -7.87 9.78
C ARG A 317 14.49 -6.76 10.32
N PRO A 318 15.26 -6.95 11.42
CA PRO A 318 16.21 -5.93 11.88
C PRO A 318 17.24 -5.50 10.83
N ASP A 319 17.87 -6.47 10.15
CA ASP A 319 18.88 -6.18 9.12
C ASP A 319 18.23 -5.70 7.82
N PHE A 320 17.06 -6.23 7.47
CA PHE A 320 16.24 -5.73 6.37
C PHE A 320 16.00 -4.22 6.49
N ILE A 321 15.56 -3.75 7.66
CA ILE A 321 15.29 -2.32 7.92
C ILE A 321 16.58 -1.51 7.75
N ARG A 322 17.67 -1.91 8.39
CA ARG A 322 18.95 -1.19 8.30
C ARG A 322 19.45 -1.08 6.85
N ASP A 323 19.39 -2.17 6.11
CA ASP A 323 19.95 -2.21 4.76
C ASP A 323 19.10 -1.40 3.76
N HIS A 324 17.77 -1.45 3.86
CA HIS A 324 16.90 -0.63 3.01
C HIS A 324 16.98 0.85 3.35
N LEU A 325 17.13 1.22 4.63
CA LEU A 325 17.31 2.62 5.03
C LEU A 325 18.65 3.20 4.55
N ARG A 326 19.74 2.43 4.61
CA ARG A 326 21.03 2.82 3.99
C ARG A 326 20.90 3.07 2.48
N VAL A 327 20.06 2.29 1.80
CA VAL A 327 19.78 2.48 0.37
C VAL A 327 19.06 3.81 0.13
N ILE A 328 18.13 4.20 1.01
CA ILE A 328 17.44 5.50 0.95
C ILE A 328 18.42 6.64 1.19
N GLU A 329 19.27 6.55 2.22
CA GLU A 329 20.30 7.58 2.47
C GLU A 329 21.21 7.77 1.25
N ARG A 330 21.65 6.67 0.63
CA ARG A 330 22.44 6.75 -0.61
C ARG A 330 21.65 7.37 -1.76
N ALA A 331 20.38 7.03 -1.92
CA ALA A 331 19.53 7.64 -2.94
C ALA A 331 19.36 9.16 -2.73
N GLN A 332 19.22 9.61 -1.47
CA GLN A 332 19.20 11.03 -1.12
C GLN A 332 20.54 11.70 -1.41
N ALA A 333 21.67 11.05 -1.10
CA ALA A 333 23.00 11.54 -1.43
C ALA A 333 23.23 11.66 -2.95
N ASP A 334 22.59 10.79 -3.75
CA ASP A 334 22.56 10.84 -5.21
C ASP A 334 21.58 11.93 -5.76
N GLY A 335 20.95 12.72 -4.88
CA GLY A 335 20.05 13.82 -5.25
C GLY A 335 18.60 13.42 -5.52
N ILE A 336 18.18 12.21 -5.14
CA ILE A 336 16.77 11.80 -5.24
C ILE A 336 15.99 12.36 -4.03
N ASP A 337 14.91 13.09 -4.32
CA ASP A 337 14.04 13.73 -3.32
C ASP A 337 13.13 12.72 -2.59
N VAL A 338 13.72 11.91 -1.70
CA VAL A 338 13.00 11.00 -0.81
C VAL A 338 12.80 11.67 0.55
N ARG A 339 11.56 11.75 1.04
CA ARG A 339 11.20 12.53 2.23
C ARG A 339 10.59 11.72 3.37
N GLY A 340 10.33 10.44 3.17
CA GLY A 340 9.84 9.59 4.26
C GLY A 340 9.95 8.09 3.98
N TYR A 341 9.88 7.32 5.06
CA TYR A 341 9.85 5.87 5.10
C TYR A 341 8.80 5.39 6.09
N LEU A 342 7.79 4.69 5.57
CA LEU A 342 6.71 4.07 6.33
C LEU A 342 6.85 2.55 6.21
N HIS A 343 7.27 1.92 7.31
CA HIS A 343 7.46 0.48 7.36
C HIS A 343 6.14 -0.28 7.17
N TRP A 344 6.16 -1.32 6.35
CA TRP A 344 5.05 -2.28 6.28
C TRP A 344 5.38 -3.48 7.19
N SER A 345 4.75 -3.64 8.35
CA SER A 345 3.58 -2.90 8.87
C SER A 345 3.77 -2.51 10.33
N LEU A 346 2.89 -1.65 10.87
CA LEU A 346 2.91 -1.37 12.31
C LEU A 346 2.57 -2.65 13.11
N LEU A 347 1.46 -3.29 12.74
CA LEU A 347 0.92 -4.46 13.42
C LEU A 347 0.99 -5.69 12.51
N ASP A 348 1.16 -6.86 13.10
CA ASP A 348 0.74 -8.11 12.45
C ASP A 348 -0.75 -8.01 12.09
N ASN A 349 -1.11 -8.47 10.90
CA ASN A 349 -2.42 -8.22 10.33
C ASN A 349 -2.89 -9.38 9.43
N PHE A 350 -4.12 -9.25 8.91
CA PHE A 350 -4.66 -10.17 7.93
C PHE A 350 -4.06 -9.90 6.55
N GLU A 351 -3.16 -10.77 6.08
CA GLU A 351 -2.44 -10.65 4.81
C GLU A 351 -3.25 -11.25 3.66
N TRP A 352 -4.42 -10.67 3.40
CA TRP A 352 -5.22 -10.94 2.20
C TRP A 352 -5.52 -12.44 1.99
N ASP A 353 -5.21 -12.97 0.80
CA ASP A 353 -5.39 -14.38 0.45
C ASP A 353 -4.41 -15.34 1.15
N HIS A 354 -3.46 -14.82 1.93
CA HIS A 354 -2.55 -15.60 2.77
C HIS A 354 -2.99 -15.69 4.24
N GLY A 355 -4.06 -15.01 4.64
CA GLY A 355 -4.59 -15.06 6.00
C GLY A 355 -3.62 -14.49 7.04
N PHE A 356 -3.51 -15.15 8.19
CA PHE A 356 -2.77 -14.64 9.35
C PHE A 356 -1.37 -15.23 9.53
N ASP A 357 -0.94 -16.10 8.61
CA ASP A 357 0.35 -16.78 8.71
C ASP A 357 1.52 -15.81 8.46
N PRO A 358 1.51 -14.98 7.38
CA PRO A 358 2.54 -13.96 7.21
C PRO A 358 2.50 -12.92 8.34
N ARG A 359 3.67 -12.61 8.90
CA ARG A 359 3.84 -11.64 9.97
C ARG A 359 4.73 -10.50 9.51
N PHE A 360 4.13 -9.35 9.20
CA PHE A 360 4.83 -8.15 8.74
C PHE A 360 5.06 -7.12 9.85
N GLY A 361 4.38 -7.25 10.99
CA GLY A 361 4.32 -6.21 12.02
C GLY A 361 5.65 -5.97 12.73
N LEU A 362 5.98 -4.69 12.93
CA LEU A 362 6.91 -4.26 13.98
C LEU A 362 6.39 -4.66 15.37
N VAL A 363 5.07 -4.70 15.52
CA VAL A 363 4.38 -5.11 16.74
C VAL A 363 3.63 -6.41 16.46
N GLU A 364 3.97 -7.44 17.25
CA GLU A 364 3.23 -8.69 17.27
C GLU A 364 1.83 -8.47 17.85
N VAL A 365 0.84 -9.10 17.24
CA VAL A 365 -0.52 -9.18 17.77
C VAL A 365 -0.86 -10.63 18.08
N ASP A 366 -1.12 -10.90 19.37
CA ASP A 366 -1.77 -12.15 19.78
C ASP A 366 -3.24 -12.06 19.38
N TYR A 367 -3.65 -12.77 18.32
CA TYR A 367 -5.03 -12.69 17.82
C TYR A 367 -6.08 -13.28 18.77
N ALA A 368 -5.68 -14.10 19.75
CA ALA A 368 -6.61 -14.64 20.74
C ALA A 368 -6.89 -13.63 21.86
N THR A 369 -5.86 -12.92 22.33
CA THR A 369 -5.98 -11.97 23.45
C THR A 369 -5.99 -10.51 23.03
N GLN A 370 -5.72 -10.23 21.76
CA GLN A 370 -5.51 -8.88 21.20
C GLN A 370 -4.35 -8.11 21.85
N LYS A 371 -3.37 -8.82 22.43
CA LYS A 371 -2.22 -8.19 23.08
C LYS A 371 -1.20 -7.75 22.03
N ARG A 372 -0.70 -6.51 22.16
CA ARG A 372 0.38 -5.95 21.35
C ARG A 372 1.73 -6.16 22.02
N THR A 373 2.73 -6.65 21.29
CA THR A 373 4.11 -6.80 21.79
C THR A 373 5.11 -6.32 20.74
N PRO A 374 5.80 -5.18 20.94
CA PRO A 374 6.86 -4.73 20.02
C PRO A 374 7.95 -5.78 19.86
N ARG A 375 8.35 -6.02 18.61
CA ARG A 375 9.44 -6.95 18.26
C ARG A 375 10.80 -6.27 18.37
N GLN A 376 11.89 -7.04 18.27
CA GLN A 376 13.25 -6.52 18.31
C GLN A 376 13.51 -5.52 17.16
N SER A 377 12.97 -5.80 15.97
CA SER A 377 13.00 -4.90 14.82
C SER A 377 12.37 -3.54 15.08
N ALA A 378 11.32 -3.44 15.90
CA ALA A 378 10.71 -2.17 16.27
C ALA A 378 11.71 -1.28 17.03
N TYR A 379 12.45 -1.87 17.98
CA TYR A 379 13.50 -1.16 18.70
C TYR A 379 14.71 -0.84 17.82
N VAL A 380 15.04 -1.69 16.85
CA VAL A 380 16.09 -1.38 15.86
C VAL A 380 15.67 -0.22 14.97
N TYR A 381 14.41 -0.18 14.52
CA TYR A 381 13.90 0.93 13.73
C TYR A 381 13.92 2.23 14.54
N ARG A 382 13.41 2.20 15.78
CA ARG A 382 13.52 3.33 16.73
C ARG A 382 14.95 3.84 16.87
N ALA A 383 15.92 2.95 17.07
CA ALA A 383 17.32 3.35 17.22
C ALA A 383 17.88 4.05 15.95
N VAL A 384 17.42 3.66 14.76
CA VAL A 384 17.78 4.36 13.51
C VAL A 384 17.14 5.75 13.45
N ILE A 385 15.88 5.88 13.86
CA ILE A 385 15.18 7.18 13.92
C ILE A 385 15.92 8.14 14.87
N GLU A 386 16.26 7.67 16.08
CA GLU A 386 17.00 8.46 17.07
C GLU A 386 18.39 8.89 16.55
N GLN A 387 19.09 8.02 15.82
CA GLN A 387 20.39 8.33 15.20
C GLN A 387 20.29 9.36 14.06
N ALA A 388 19.16 9.40 13.35
CA ALA A 388 18.90 10.37 12.28
C ALA A 388 18.49 11.76 12.82
N GLY A 389 18.38 11.92 14.14
CA GLY A 389 17.91 13.15 14.79
C GLY A 389 16.42 13.38 14.68
N GLY A 390 15.64 12.29 14.53
CA GLY A 390 14.17 12.29 14.46
C GLY A 390 13.48 12.12 15.81
#